data_AF-A0A7X8LL72-F1
#
_entry.id   AF-A0A7X8LL72-F1
#
_cell.length_a   1.000
_cell.length_b   1.000
_cell.length_c   1.000
_cell.angle_alpha   90.00
_cell.angle_beta   90.00
_cell.angle_gamma   90.00
#
_symmetry.space_group_name_H-M   'P 1'
#
loop_
_entity.id
_entity.type
_entity.pdbx_description
1 polymer ?
#
loop_
_entity_poly.entity_id
_entity_poly.type
_entity_poly.pdbx_seq_one_letter_code
_entity_poly.pdbx_strand_id
1 'polypeptide(L)'
;MSRFITGIYNYCDYWCARCPLTQRCRNYIEESDLERLQQAVEEEELEDHDAANREFWDKLAVNLREATVFGKKAPETDEWEASRPSIDFGDFESDDEYMAREQAINKAVHEHLLNKLSKEYLLSVRDWFKSKQTDKDLKTVAKEWLAQAGQPFDKTDYEEAALEVRDLLDVVGWYHTLISPKLYRALRGLLDEFEGDSPVAEIIQKSRQSDANGSAKVALIAIERSMAAWLRLMELLPQQEDIILEFLVLLQRMQKGIHTELPGAITFIRPGFDPGTNFLEAEDDPEWL
;
A
#
# COMPACT_ATOMS: atom_id res chain seq x y z
N MET A 1 11.17 10.36 -22.40
CA MET A 1 10.90 9.69 -21.11
C MET A 1 9.87 10.50 -20.34
N SER A 2 8.79 9.88 -19.86
CA SER A 2 7.79 10.54 -19.01
C SER A 2 8.42 11.05 -17.72
N ARG A 3 8.01 12.25 -17.26
CA ARG A 3 8.42 12.82 -15.96
C ARG A 3 8.03 11.89 -14.79
N PHE A 4 6.88 11.23 -14.91
CA PHE A 4 6.31 10.36 -13.88
C PHE A 4 6.36 8.89 -14.30
N ILE A 5 6.54 8.01 -13.31
CA ILE A 5 6.49 6.55 -13.52
C ILE A 5 5.03 6.10 -13.50
N THR A 6 4.53 5.58 -14.62
CA THR A 6 3.16 5.08 -14.74
C THR A 6 2.94 3.88 -13.82
N GLY A 7 1.82 3.86 -13.08
CA GLY A 7 1.45 2.73 -12.23
C GLY A 7 2.32 2.53 -10.98
N ILE A 8 3.26 3.42 -10.66
CA ILE A 8 4.14 3.31 -9.48
C ILE A 8 3.35 3.11 -8.17
N TYR A 9 2.22 3.78 -8.04
CA TYR A 9 1.37 3.76 -6.85
C TYR A 9 0.60 2.45 -6.65
N ASN A 10 0.49 1.60 -7.68
CA ASN A 10 -0.20 0.31 -7.56
C ASN A 10 0.64 -0.69 -6.75
N TYR A 11 1.96 -0.60 -6.85
CA TYR A 11 2.91 -1.58 -6.31
C TYR A 11 3.97 -0.94 -5.40
N CYS A 12 3.64 0.15 -4.73
CA CYS A 12 4.43 0.73 -3.64
C CYS A 12 3.97 0.23 -2.26
N ASP A 13 4.76 0.56 -1.24
CA ASP A 13 4.47 0.30 0.18
C ASP A 13 3.77 1.48 0.90
N TYR A 14 3.43 2.53 0.15
CA TYR A 14 2.84 3.78 0.62
C TYR A 14 3.65 4.52 1.69
N TRP A 15 4.93 4.16 1.92
CA TRP A 15 5.77 4.83 2.90
C TRP A 15 6.47 6.05 2.28
N CYS A 16 5.69 7.07 1.92
CA CYS A 16 6.18 8.24 1.18
C CYS A 16 7.38 8.93 1.85
N ALA A 17 7.39 9.03 3.19
CA ALA A 17 8.49 9.61 3.96
C ALA A 17 9.85 8.90 3.79
N ARG A 18 9.84 7.60 3.39
CA ARG A 18 11.05 6.81 3.13
C ARG A 18 11.18 6.40 1.66
N CYS A 19 10.35 6.94 0.77
CA CYS A 19 10.32 6.56 -0.64
C CYS A 19 11.41 7.28 -1.46
N PRO A 20 12.28 6.56 -2.19
CA PRO A 20 13.35 7.17 -2.99
C PRO A 20 12.85 7.74 -4.34
N LEU A 21 11.57 7.54 -4.67
CA LEU A 21 10.99 7.89 -5.98
C LEU A 21 9.96 9.01 -5.91
N THR A 22 9.91 9.77 -4.81
CA THR A 22 8.97 10.88 -4.60
C THR A 22 8.98 11.90 -5.74
N GLN A 23 10.17 12.23 -6.27
CA GLN A 23 10.34 13.16 -7.40
C GLN A 23 9.78 12.67 -8.74
N ARG A 24 9.49 11.37 -8.85
CA ARG A 24 8.94 10.71 -10.05
C ARG A 24 7.55 10.10 -9.79
N CYS A 25 6.98 10.35 -8.62
CA CYS A 25 5.66 9.91 -8.21
C CYS A 25 4.67 11.06 -8.35
N ARG A 26 3.71 10.93 -9.28
CA ARG A 26 2.66 11.92 -9.48
C ARG A 26 1.85 12.13 -8.20
N ASN A 27 1.39 11.05 -7.57
CA ASN A 27 0.55 11.12 -6.37
C ASN A 27 1.21 11.91 -5.24
N TYR A 28 2.51 11.71 -5.01
CA TYR A 28 3.23 12.44 -3.95
C TYR A 28 3.36 13.93 -4.27
N ILE A 29 3.67 14.28 -5.51
CA ILE A 29 3.82 15.68 -5.92
C ILE A 29 2.47 16.40 -5.82
N GLU A 30 1.41 15.81 -6.37
CA GLU A 30 0.06 16.39 -6.33
C GLU A 30 -0.47 16.51 -4.89
N GLU A 31 -0.25 15.50 -4.03
CA GLU A 31 -0.60 15.56 -2.60
C GLU A 31 0.17 16.69 -1.88
N SER A 32 1.48 16.81 -2.11
CA SER A 32 2.27 17.89 -1.51
C SER A 32 1.85 19.28 -1.98
N ASP A 33 1.40 19.41 -3.23
CA ASP A 33 0.91 20.66 -3.77
C ASP A 33 -0.48 20.99 -3.20
N LEU A 34 -1.34 20.00 -2.97
CA LEU A 34 -2.61 20.18 -2.27
C LEU A 34 -2.41 20.58 -0.80
N GLU A 35 -1.50 19.93 -0.07
CA GLU A 35 -1.18 20.28 1.32
C GLU A 35 -0.63 21.72 1.42
N ARG A 36 0.26 22.11 0.49
CA ARG A 36 0.76 23.50 0.41
C ARG A 36 -0.35 24.50 0.12
N LEU A 37 -1.29 24.14 -0.77
CA LEU A 37 -2.44 24.98 -1.08
C LEU A 37 -3.39 25.10 0.13
N GLN A 38 -3.62 24.01 0.87
CA GLN A 38 -4.42 24.02 2.09
C GLN A 38 -3.77 24.88 3.19
N GLN A 39 -2.47 24.72 3.42
CA GLN A 39 -1.73 25.53 4.38
C GLN A 39 -1.74 27.01 4.01
N ALA A 40 -1.61 27.36 2.72
CA ALA A 40 -1.71 28.74 2.26
C ALA A 40 -3.11 29.34 2.48
N VAL A 41 -4.17 28.52 2.38
CA VAL A 41 -5.56 28.92 2.65
C VAL A 41 -5.86 29.00 4.15
N GLU A 42 -5.19 28.22 4.99
CA GLU A 42 -5.33 28.28 6.46
C GLU A 42 -4.52 29.43 7.09
N GLU A 43 -3.39 29.83 6.48
CA GLU A 43 -2.58 30.97 6.93
C GLU A 43 -3.15 32.33 6.50
N GLU A 44 -3.93 32.40 5.42
CA GLU A 44 -4.79 33.54 5.12
C GLU A 44 -6.10 33.40 5.91
N GLU A 45 -6.35 34.25 6.92
CA GLU A 45 -7.69 34.44 7.51
C GLU A 45 -8.69 34.87 6.42
N LEU A 46 -9.22 33.92 5.66
CA LEU A 46 -10.20 34.18 4.63
C LEU A 46 -11.57 34.27 5.31
N GLU A 47 -12.08 35.50 5.41
CA GLU A 47 -13.42 35.88 5.89
C GLU A 47 -14.59 35.21 5.14
N ASP A 48 -14.34 34.30 4.18
CA ASP A 48 -15.38 33.58 3.45
C ASP A 48 -14.96 32.15 3.07
N HIS A 49 -15.20 31.22 3.99
CA HIS A 49 -15.00 29.78 3.84
C HIS A 49 -15.71 29.21 2.58
N ASP A 50 -16.81 29.83 2.12
CA ASP A 50 -17.53 29.37 0.93
C ASP A 50 -16.83 29.77 -0.37
N ALA A 51 -16.05 30.85 -0.37
CA ALA A 51 -15.22 31.25 -1.52
C ALA A 51 -14.00 30.33 -1.67
N ALA A 52 -13.31 30.02 -0.56
CA ALA A 52 -12.17 29.10 -0.54
C ALA A 52 -12.57 27.66 -0.92
N ASN A 53 -13.72 27.19 -0.41
CA ASN A 53 -14.29 25.90 -0.81
C ASN A 53 -14.62 25.87 -2.31
N ARG A 54 -15.15 26.97 -2.88
CA ARG A 54 -15.41 27.08 -4.32
C ARG A 54 -14.13 26.98 -5.14
N GLU A 55 -13.08 27.70 -4.74
CA GLU A 55 -11.79 27.67 -5.43
C GLU A 55 -11.14 26.27 -5.38
N PHE A 56 -11.30 25.55 -4.27
CA PHE A 56 -10.93 24.15 -4.15
C PHE A 56 -11.69 23.26 -5.17
N TRP A 57 -13.02 23.39 -5.25
CA TRP A 57 -13.83 22.63 -6.22
C TRP A 57 -13.50 22.99 -7.67
N ASP A 58 -13.20 24.26 -7.96
CA ASP A 58 -12.79 24.70 -9.29
C ASP A 58 -11.43 24.12 -9.70
N LYS A 59 -10.46 24.09 -8.77
CA LYS A 59 -9.15 23.43 -8.98
C LYS A 59 -9.30 21.92 -9.20
N LEU A 60 -10.14 21.25 -8.39
CA LEU A 60 -10.44 19.83 -8.55
C LEU A 60 -11.10 19.56 -9.92
N ALA A 61 -12.02 20.42 -10.34
CA ALA A 61 -12.66 20.33 -11.65
C ALA A 61 -11.69 20.57 -12.81
N VAL A 62 -10.71 21.48 -12.67
CA VAL A 62 -9.63 21.65 -13.66
C VAL A 62 -8.79 20.37 -13.75
N ASN A 63 -8.37 19.81 -12.62
CA ASN A 63 -7.58 18.58 -12.61
C ASN A 63 -8.34 17.38 -13.20
N LEU A 64 -9.66 17.28 -12.95
CA LEU A 64 -10.54 16.31 -13.60
C LEU A 64 -10.67 16.52 -15.11
N ARG A 65 -10.70 17.77 -15.57
CA ARG A 65 -10.70 18.11 -17.01
C ARG A 65 -9.36 17.82 -17.69
N GLU A 66 -8.27 17.91 -16.94
CA GLU A 66 -6.91 17.58 -17.42
C GLU A 66 -6.60 16.09 -17.33
N ALA A 67 -7.32 15.34 -16.49
CA ALA A 67 -7.27 13.89 -16.47
C ALA A 67 -7.81 13.36 -17.80
N THR A 68 -6.91 12.98 -18.70
CA THR A 68 -7.16 12.48 -20.06
C THR A 68 -7.97 11.18 -20.13
N VAL A 69 -8.53 10.72 -19.03
CA VAL A 69 -9.41 9.53 -18.94
C VAL A 69 -10.68 9.71 -19.78
N PHE A 70 -11.12 10.95 -20.04
CA PHE A 70 -12.34 11.24 -20.81
C PHE A 70 -12.11 11.74 -22.25
N GLY A 71 -10.90 11.56 -22.82
CA GLY A 71 -10.61 11.99 -24.19
C GLY A 71 -10.56 13.51 -24.38
N LYS A 72 -10.00 13.95 -25.52
CA LYS A 72 -9.86 15.38 -25.84
C LYS A 72 -11.23 16.04 -25.88
N LYS A 73 -11.39 17.17 -25.17
CA LYS A 73 -12.56 18.07 -25.15
C LYS A 73 -13.45 17.92 -26.39
N ALA A 74 -14.63 17.34 -26.24
CA ALA A 74 -15.72 17.63 -27.15
C ALA A 74 -15.95 19.16 -27.12
N PRO A 75 -16.16 19.82 -28.27
CA PRO A 75 -16.39 21.26 -28.31
C PRO A 75 -17.58 21.61 -27.41
N GLU A 76 -17.47 22.72 -26.66
CA GLU A 76 -18.56 23.32 -25.90
C GLU A 76 -19.67 23.74 -26.86
N THR A 77 -20.52 22.80 -27.25
CA THR A 77 -21.80 23.07 -27.89
C THR A 77 -22.88 22.84 -26.84
N ASP A 78 -23.85 23.76 -26.79
CA ASP A 78 -25.10 23.65 -26.01
C ASP A 78 -25.86 22.33 -26.28
N GLU A 79 -25.45 21.57 -27.30
CA GLU A 79 -25.96 20.26 -27.63
C GLU A 79 -25.67 19.20 -26.55
N TRP A 80 -24.56 19.26 -25.81
CA TRP A 80 -24.28 18.26 -24.75
C TRP A 80 -25.30 18.32 -23.61
N GLU A 81 -25.67 19.52 -23.14
CA GLU A 81 -26.71 19.66 -22.11
C GLU A 81 -28.10 19.27 -22.64
N ALA A 82 -28.40 19.59 -23.91
CA ALA A 82 -29.68 19.26 -24.54
C ALA A 82 -29.83 17.76 -24.88
N SER A 83 -28.73 17.03 -25.00
CA SER A 83 -28.70 15.59 -25.32
C SER A 83 -28.19 14.71 -24.18
N ARG A 84 -27.89 15.27 -22.99
CA ARG A 84 -27.66 14.49 -21.77
C ARG A 84 -28.91 13.62 -21.55
N PRO A 85 -28.79 12.29 -21.63
CA PRO A 85 -29.86 11.41 -21.19
C PRO A 85 -30.18 11.83 -19.75
N SER A 86 -31.46 11.97 -19.41
CA SER A 86 -31.85 11.93 -18.02
C SER A 86 -31.42 10.56 -17.51
N ILE A 87 -30.24 10.49 -16.89
CA ILE A 87 -29.77 9.30 -16.22
C ILE A 87 -30.70 9.16 -15.02
N ASP A 88 -31.71 8.32 -15.17
CA ASP A 88 -32.53 7.89 -14.07
C ASP A 88 -31.66 6.98 -13.20
N PHE A 89 -31.11 7.55 -12.12
CA PHE A 89 -30.36 6.78 -11.12
C PHE A 89 -31.28 5.81 -10.34
N GLY A 90 -32.60 5.82 -10.58
CA GLY A 90 -33.58 4.93 -9.98
C GLY A 90 -33.63 3.52 -10.58
N ASP A 91 -33.09 3.32 -11.80
CA ASP A 91 -33.14 2.05 -12.54
C ASP A 91 -31.83 1.24 -12.46
N PHE A 92 -31.02 1.44 -11.41
CA PHE A 92 -29.98 0.46 -11.08
C PHE A 92 -30.66 -0.76 -10.44
N GLU A 93 -31.12 -1.70 -11.27
CA GLU A 93 -31.46 -3.04 -10.77
C GLU A 93 -30.21 -3.59 -10.06
N SER A 94 -30.36 -3.96 -8.77
CA SER A 94 -29.28 -4.68 -8.10
C SER A 94 -29.08 -5.98 -8.85
N ASP A 95 -27.92 -6.14 -9.46
CA ASP A 95 -27.50 -7.43 -9.99
C ASP A 95 -27.22 -8.35 -8.80
N ASP A 96 -28.28 -9.00 -8.31
CA ASP A 96 -28.24 -9.88 -7.15
C ASP A 96 -27.23 -11.03 -7.35
N GLU A 97 -27.03 -11.47 -8.60
CA GLU A 97 -26.03 -12.48 -8.96
C GLU A 97 -24.61 -11.92 -8.79
N TYR A 98 -24.33 -10.72 -9.29
CA TYR A 98 -23.06 -10.03 -9.08
C TYR A 98 -22.77 -9.81 -7.59
N MET A 99 -23.75 -9.34 -6.82
CA MET A 99 -23.59 -9.09 -5.38
C MET A 99 -23.34 -10.39 -4.61
N ALA A 100 -24.03 -11.48 -4.96
CA ALA A 100 -23.81 -12.79 -4.36
C ALA A 100 -22.40 -13.33 -4.68
N ARG A 101 -21.92 -13.15 -5.93
CA ARG A 101 -20.56 -13.51 -6.34
C ARG A 101 -19.52 -12.72 -5.54
N GLU A 102 -19.66 -11.40 -5.44
CA GLU A 102 -18.74 -10.55 -4.68
C GLU A 102 -18.68 -10.95 -3.20
N GLN A 103 -19.83 -11.25 -2.58
CA GLN A 103 -19.88 -11.74 -1.21
C GLN A 103 -19.19 -13.11 -1.06
N ALA A 104 -19.37 -14.01 -2.03
CA ALA A 104 -18.73 -15.33 -2.02
C ALA A 104 -17.20 -15.21 -2.12
N ILE A 105 -16.68 -14.36 -3.00
CA ILE A 105 -15.24 -14.09 -3.14
C ILE A 105 -14.69 -13.47 -1.84
N ASN A 106 -15.36 -12.44 -1.32
CA ASN A 106 -14.94 -11.79 -0.08
C ASN A 106 -14.89 -12.77 1.11
N LYS A 107 -15.89 -13.67 1.20
CA LYS A 107 -15.90 -14.75 2.18
C LYS A 107 -14.74 -15.72 1.97
N ALA A 108 -14.49 -16.16 0.74
CA ALA A 108 -13.37 -17.05 0.42
C ALA A 108 -12.02 -16.43 0.80
N VAL A 109 -11.79 -15.15 0.49
CA VAL A 109 -10.58 -14.41 0.90
C VAL A 109 -10.49 -14.34 2.43
N HIS A 110 -11.60 -14.10 3.14
CA HIS A 110 -11.63 -14.10 4.61
C HIS A 110 -11.33 -15.46 5.24
N GLU A 111 -11.75 -16.54 4.60
CA GLU A 111 -11.51 -17.91 5.06
C GLU A 111 -10.11 -18.43 4.71
N HIS A 112 -9.45 -17.80 3.74
CA HIS A 112 -8.12 -18.15 3.26
C HIS A 112 -7.05 -18.10 4.36
N LEU A 113 -6.17 -19.12 4.40
CA LEU A 113 -5.13 -19.26 5.44
C LEU A 113 -4.19 -18.06 5.49
N LEU A 114 -3.70 -17.61 4.33
CA LEU A 114 -2.81 -16.44 4.25
C LEU A 114 -3.42 -15.16 4.82
N ASN A 115 -4.72 -14.93 4.61
CA ASN A 115 -5.41 -13.76 5.15
C ASN A 115 -5.65 -13.87 6.67
N LYS A 116 -5.89 -15.09 7.17
CA LYS A 116 -5.97 -15.34 8.61
C LYS A 116 -4.64 -15.07 9.30
N LEU A 117 -3.54 -15.59 8.74
CA LEU A 117 -2.18 -15.35 9.25
C LEU A 117 -1.80 -13.87 9.21
N SER A 118 -2.16 -13.14 8.15
CA SER A 118 -1.85 -11.71 8.05
C SER A 118 -2.65 -10.85 9.03
N LYS A 119 -3.91 -11.21 9.29
CA LYS A 119 -4.72 -10.57 10.33
C LYS A 119 -4.22 -10.89 11.73
N GLU A 120 -3.80 -12.13 11.97
CA GLU A 120 -3.18 -12.52 13.24
C GLU A 120 -1.91 -11.70 13.49
N TYR A 121 -1.00 -11.62 12.51
CA TYR A 121 0.21 -10.79 12.61
C TYR A 121 -0.12 -9.30 12.87
N LEU A 122 -1.04 -8.73 12.09
CA LEU A 122 -1.53 -7.35 12.28
C LEU A 122 -1.99 -7.11 13.73
N LEU A 123 -2.84 -7.98 14.27
CA LEU A 123 -3.43 -7.79 15.59
C LEU A 123 -2.41 -8.05 16.71
N SER A 124 -1.60 -9.10 16.59
CA SER A 124 -0.61 -9.44 17.62
C SER A 124 0.48 -8.37 17.74
N VAL A 125 0.96 -7.81 16.62
CA VAL A 125 1.92 -6.70 16.66
C VAL A 125 1.28 -5.42 17.21
N ARG A 126 0.04 -5.12 16.84
CA ARG A 126 -0.71 -3.99 17.43
C ARG A 126 -0.84 -4.12 18.94
N ASP A 127 -1.14 -5.32 19.42
CA ASP A 127 -1.32 -5.58 20.85
C ASP A 127 0.03 -5.55 21.59
N TRP A 128 1.11 -5.99 20.94
CA TRP A 128 2.48 -5.85 21.43
C TRP A 128 2.90 -4.38 21.60
N PHE A 129 2.62 -3.52 20.62
CA PHE A 129 2.88 -2.07 20.74
C PHE A 129 2.09 -1.42 21.89
N LYS A 130 0.90 -1.94 22.21
CA LYS A 130 0.05 -1.44 23.31
C LYS A 130 0.39 -2.07 24.65
N SER A 131 1.25 -3.07 24.69
CA SER A 131 1.58 -3.81 25.89
C SER A 131 2.38 -2.94 26.87
N LYS A 132 1.91 -2.87 28.12
CA LYS A 132 2.67 -2.24 29.21
C LYS A 132 4.00 -2.95 29.47
N GLN A 133 4.07 -4.24 29.17
CA GLN A 133 5.30 -5.02 29.33
C GLN A 133 6.33 -4.59 28.29
N THR A 134 5.93 -4.44 27.02
CA THR A 134 6.79 -3.93 25.95
C THR A 134 7.33 -2.53 26.27
N ASP A 135 6.46 -1.60 26.70
CA ASP A 135 6.88 -0.25 27.12
C ASP A 135 7.89 -0.31 28.29
N LYS A 136 7.66 -1.19 29.26
CA LYS A 136 8.57 -1.38 30.40
C LYS A 136 9.93 -1.93 29.95
N ASP A 137 9.96 -2.89 29.03
CA ASP A 137 11.21 -3.51 28.57
C ASP A 137 12.04 -2.54 27.72
N LEU A 138 11.41 -1.79 26.82
CA LEU A 138 12.05 -0.69 26.09
C LEU A 138 12.64 0.36 27.03
N LYS A 139 11.89 0.77 28.07
CA LYS A 139 12.38 1.70 29.10
C LYS A 139 13.51 1.10 29.94
N THR A 140 13.56 -0.21 30.10
CA THR A 140 14.63 -0.89 30.83
C THR A 140 15.93 -0.82 30.03
N VAL A 141 15.88 -1.16 28.74
CA VAL A 141 17.04 -1.01 27.83
C VAL A 141 17.53 0.43 27.80
N ALA A 142 16.62 1.41 27.64
CA ALA A 142 17.00 2.82 27.65
C ALA A 142 17.70 3.25 28.96
N LYS A 143 17.23 2.77 30.12
CA LYS A 143 17.87 3.05 31.41
C LYS A 143 19.24 2.39 31.55
N GLU A 144 19.37 1.15 31.07
CA GLU A 144 20.65 0.43 31.07
C GLU A 144 21.69 1.15 30.21
N TRP A 145 21.29 1.58 29.01
CA TRP A 145 22.15 2.38 28.13
C TRP A 145 22.54 3.72 28.75
N LEU A 146 21.61 4.45 29.38
CA LEU A 146 21.93 5.70 30.09
C LEU A 146 22.89 5.49 31.26
N ALA A 147 22.83 4.35 31.95
CA ALA A 147 23.72 4.03 33.07
C ALA A 147 25.13 3.60 32.60
N GLN A 148 25.23 3.01 31.41
CA GLN A 148 26.49 2.61 30.79
C GLN A 148 27.16 3.78 30.05
N ALA A 149 26.37 4.72 29.52
CA ALA A 149 26.85 5.91 28.86
C ALA A 149 27.80 6.71 29.78
N GLY A 150 29.05 6.87 29.34
CA GLY A 150 30.09 7.59 30.07
C GLY A 150 30.94 6.73 31.02
N GLN A 151 30.76 5.40 31.02
CA GLN A 151 31.68 4.48 31.70
C GLN A 151 33.07 4.51 31.03
N PRO A 152 34.17 4.41 31.80
CA PRO A 152 35.51 4.33 31.23
C PRO A 152 35.63 3.13 30.27
N PHE A 153 36.21 3.35 29.08
CA PHE A 153 36.43 2.36 28.02
C PHE A 153 35.21 1.90 27.23
N ASP A 154 34.03 2.45 27.48
CA ASP A 154 32.88 2.25 26.62
C ASP A 154 33.02 3.07 25.34
N LYS A 155 32.84 2.39 24.19
CA LYS A 155 32.91 2.98 22.85
C LYS A 155 31.57 2.92 22.12
N THR A 156 30.52 2.48 22.81
CA THR A 156 29.20 2.29 22.23
C THR A 156 28.58 3.64 21.91
N ASP A 157 28.09 3.80 20.69
CA ASP A 157 27.27 4.95 20.32
C ASP A 157 25.80 4.65 20.67
N TYR A 158 25.39 5.08 21.86
CA TYR A 158 24.03 4.87 22.34
C TYR A 158 23.00 5.75 21.62
N GLU A 159 23.41 6.85 21.01
CA GLU A 159 22.51 7.68 20.21
C GLU A 159 22.18 6.95 18.91
N GLU A 160 23.19 6.43 18.22
CA GLU A 160 23.01 5.59 17.03
C GLU A 160 22.18 4.34 17.34
N ALA A 161 22.45 3.66 18.46
CA ALA A 161 21.67 2.50 18.90
C ALA A 161 20.19 2.83 19.18
N ALA A 162 19.91 4.01 19.78
CA ALA A 162 18.54 4.46 20.01
C ALA A 162 17.80 4.81 18.71
N LEU A 163 18.51 5.43 17.75
CA LEU A 163 17.96 5.68 16.43
C LEU A 163 17.68 4.38 15.68
N GLU A 164 18.57 3.37 15.78
CA GLU A 164 18.34 2.03 15.24
C GLU A 164 17.05 1.43 15.81
N VAL A 165 16.90 1.38 17.14
CA VAL A 165 15.67 0.85 17.77
C VAL A 165 14.42 1.57 17.26
N ARG A 166 14.44 2.89 17.18
CA ARG A 166 13.32 3.66 16.64
C ARG A 166 13.01 3.26 15.20
N ASP A 167 14.02 3.15 14.34
CA ASP A 167 13.84 2.80 12.94
C ASP A 167 13.32 1.36 12.76
N LEU A 168 13.72 0.43 13.63
CA LEU A 168 13.20 -0.93 13.66
C LEU A 168 11.72 -0.95 14.08
N LEU A 169 11.37 -0.17 15.11
CA LEU A 169 9.98 -0.02 15.57
C LEU A 169 9.11 0.62 14.48
N ASP A 170 9.61 1.63 13.77
CA ASP A 170 8.93 2.23 12.63
C ASP A 170 8.68 1.19 11.52
N VAL A 171 9.67 0.33 11.23
CA VAL A 171 9.55 -0.72 10.19
C VAL A 171 8.45 -1.72 10.54
N VAL A 172 8.46 -2.28 11.76
CA VAL A 172 7.42 -3.24 12.16
C VAL A 172 6.07 -2.55 12.34
N GLY A 173 6.06 -1.30 12.84
CA GLY A 173 4.90 -0.44 12.97
C GLY A 173 4.24 -0.11 11.63
N TRP A 174 5.02 0.12 10.58
CA TRP A 174 4.50 0.34 9.25
C TRP A 174 3.97 -0.96 8.64
N TYR A 175 4.82 -1.99 8.55
CA TYR A 175 4.51 -3.18 7.76
C TYR A 175 3.46 -4.10 8.38
N HIS A 176 3.27 -4.10 9.70
CA HIS A 176 2.15 -4.87 10.28
C HIS A 176 0.79 -4.40 9.78
N THR A 177 0.65 -3.10 9.46
CA THR A 177 -0.59 -2.54 8.88
C THR A 177 -0.69 -2.73 7.37
N LEU A 178 0.44 -2.80 6.66
CA LEU A 178 0.48 -2.91 5.20
C LEU A 178 0.26 -4.34 4.69
N ILE A 179 0.83 -5.35 5.36
CA ILE A 179 0.86 -6.73 4.86
C ILE A 179 -0.55 -7.28 4.66
N SER A 180 -1.45 -7.08 5.62
CA SER A 180 -2.82 -7.61 5.59
C SER A 180 -3.65 -7.12 4.38
N PRO A 181 -3.80 -5.81 4.12
CA PRO A 181 -4.54 -5.33 2.95
C PRO A 181 -3.88 -5.70 1.61
N LYS A 182 -2.54 -5.77 1.54
CA LYS A 182 -1.83 -6.22 0.31
C LYS A 182 -2.07 -7.70 0.01
N LEU A 183 -2.02 -8.55 1.04
CA LEU A 183 -2.38 -9.97 0.91
C LEU A 183 -3.85 -10.15 0.55
N TYR A 184 -4.75 -9.38 1.17
CA TYR A 184 -6.17 -9.42 0.82
C TYR A 184 -6.41 -9.12 -0.66
N ARG A 185 -5.81 -8.05 -1.19
CA ARG A 185 -5.90 -7.70 -2.62
C ARG A 185 -5.33 -8.79 -3.51
N ALA A 186 -4.17 -9.35 -3.15
CA ALA A 186 -3.54 -10.43 -3.91
C ALA A 186 -4.45 -11.68 -3.98
N LEU A 187 -5.01 -12.09 -2.85
CA LEU A 187 -5.92 -13.23 -2.76
C LEU A 187 -7.25 -12.97 -3.47
N ARG A 188 -7.78 -11.74 -3.41
CA ARG A 188 -8.98 -11.37 -4.17
C ARG A 188 -8.73 -11.51 -5.66
N GLY A 189 -7.60 -11.02 -6.17
CA GLY A 189 -7.23 -11.18 -7.58
C GLY A 189 -6.97 -12.63 -7.99
N LEU A 190 -6.51 -13.47 -7.06
CA LEU A 190 -6.31 -14.91 -7.28
C LEU A 190 -7.65 -15.68 -7.35
N LEU A 191 -8.59 -15.37 -6.46
CA LEU A 191 -9.87 -16.09 -6.32
C LEU A 191 -10.98 -15.55 -7.23
N ASP A 192 -10.84 -14.32 -7.72
CA ASP A 192 -11.80 -13.71 -8.65
C ASP A 192 -11.50 -14.16 -10.09
N GLU A 193 -11.81 -15.43 -10.39
CA GLU A 193 -11.72 -16.00 -11.73
C GLU A 193 -12.77 -15.38 -12.66
N PHE A 194 -12.33 -14.90 -13.82
CA PHE A 194 -13.24 -14.41 -14.85
C PHE A 194 -13.63 -15.56 -15.78
N GLU A 195 -14.86 -16.05 -15.65
CA GLU A 195 -15.39 -17.12 -16.49
C GLU A 195 -15.74 -16.60 -17.89
N GLY A 196 -15.23 -17.26 -18.93
CA GLY A 196 -15.60 -17.01 -20.32
C GLY A 196 -14.51 -17.40 -21.30
N ASP A 197 -14.92 -17.91 -22.48
CA ASP A 197 -14.00 -18.37 -23.53
C ASP A 197 -13.68 -17.29 -24.58
N SER A 198 -13.95 -16.02 -24.27
CA SER A 198 -13.67 -14.91 -25.18
C SER A 198 -12.23 -14.42 -25.06
N PRO A 199 -11.62 -13.87 -26.13
CA PRO A 199 -10.30 -13.21 -26.04
C PRO A 199 -10.25 -12.11 -24.96
N VAL A 200 -11.37 -11.41 -24.75
CA VAL A 200 -11.50 -10.37 -23.71
C VAL A 200 -11.44 -10.99 -22.31
N ALA A 201 -12.05 -12.16 -22.10
CA ALA A 201 -12.01 -12.87 -20.83
C ALA A 201 -10.58 -13.28 -20.46
N GLU A 202 -9.81 -13.78 -21.42
CA GLU A 202 -8.40 -14.15 -21.22
C GLU A 202 -7.54 -12.92 -20.85
N ILE A 203 -7.75 -11.79 -21.51
CA ILE A 203 -7.08 -10.51 -21.20
C ILE A 203 -7.37 -10.06 -19.76
N ILE A 204 -8.65 -10.08 -19.36
CA ILE A 204 -9.07 -9.70 -18.01
C ILE A 204 -8.42 -10.62 -16.98
N GLN A 205 -8.44 -11.94 -17.22
CA GLN A 205 -7.82 -12.92 -16.32
C GLN A 205 -6.31 -12.70 -16.17
N LYS A 206 -5.59 -12.48 -17.28
CA LYS A 206 -4.15 -12.16 -17.25
C LYS A 206 -3.87 -10.88 -16.44
N SER A 207 -4.69 -9.84 -16.63
CA SER A 207 -4.56 -8.58 -15.88
C SER A 207 -4.79 -8.78 -14.38
N ARG A 208 -5.82 -9.54 -13.98
CA ARG A 208 -6.11 -9.87 -12.57
C ARG A 208 -4.97 -10.64 -11.93
N GLN A 209 -4.44 -11.66 -12.62
CA GLN A 209 -3.30 -12.44 -12.14
C GLN A 209 -2.04 -11.58 -11.99
N SER A 210 -1.79 -10.66 -12.93
CA SER A 210 -0.69 -9.69 -12.84
C SER A 210 -0.82 -8.79 -11.61
N ASP A 211 -2.02 -8.24 -11.36
CA ASP A 211 -2.28 -7.40 -10.19
C ASP A 211 -2.14 -8.17 -8.87
N ALA A 212 -2.59 -9.43 -8.84
CA ALA A 212 -2.41 -10.32 -7.71
C ALA A 212 -0.93 -10.56 -7.41
N ASN A 213 -0.13 -10.88 -8.43
CA ASN A 213 1.32 -11.07 -8.31
C ASN A 213 2.02 -9.79 -7.84
N GLY A 214 1.65 -8.63 -8.37
CA GLY A 214 2.23 -7.35 -7.95
C GLY A 214 1.89 -6.98 -6.50
N SER A 215 0.65 -7.23 -6.06
CA SER A 215 0.24 -7.03 -4.67
C SER A 215 0.99 -7.97 -3.73
N ALA A 216 1.17 -9.23 -4.14
CA ALA A 216 1.94 -10.23 -3.40
C ALA A 216 3.44 -9.91 -3.34
N LYS A 217 4.04 -9.34 -4.41
CA LYS A 217 5.42 -8.85 -4.41
C LYS A 217 5.63 -7.81 -3.32
N VAL A 218 4.71 -6.85 -3.19
CA VAL A 218 4.78 -5.83 -2.13
C VAL A 218 4.68 -6.47 -0.75
N ALA A 219 3.76 -7.43 -0.57
CA ALA A 219 3.63 -8.15 0.70
C ALA A 219 4.92 -8.93 1.06
N LEU A 220 5.56 -9.60 0.10
CA LEU A 220 6.84 -10.30 0.32
C LEU A 220 7.94 -9.36 0.81
N ILE A 221 8.09 -8.19 0.17
CA ILE A 221 9.09 -7.18 0.57
C ILE A 221 8.79 -6.66 1.98
N ALA A 222 7.53 -6.40 2.30
CA ALA A 222 7.11 -5.99 3.63
C ALA A 222 7.38 -7.07 4.69
N ILE A 223 7.16 -8.35 4.35
CA ILE A 223 7.47 -9.50 5.20
C ILE A 223 8.98 -9.60 5.44
N GLU A 224 9.81 -9.53 4.40
CA GLU A 224 11.27 -9.60 4.51
C GLU A 224 11.84 -8.48 5.38
N ARG A 225 11.36 -7.24 5.18
CA ARG A 225 11.75 -6.08 5.99
C ARG A 225 11.30 -6.24 7.45
N SER A 226 10.09 -6.75 7.67
CA SER A 226 9.59 -7.03 9.02
C SER A 226 10.41 -8.11 9.72
N MET A 227 10.75 -9.21 9.02
CA MET A 227 11.57 -10.29 9.56
C MET A 227 12.96 -9.80 9.96
N ALA A 228 13.61 -9.01 9.10
CA ALA A 228 14.90 -8.41 9.40
C ALA A 228 14.83 -7.50 10.64
N ALA A 229 13.76 -6.70 10.77
CA ALA A 229 13.59 -5.81 11.90
C ALA A 229 13.32 -6.58 13.21
N TRP A 230 12.50 -7.62 13.16
CA TRP A 230 12.23 -8.48 14.32
C TRP A 230 13.48 -9.23 14.78
N LEU A 231 14.26 -9.80 13.86
CA LEU A 231 15.53 -10.45 14.20
C LEU A 231 16.47 -9.49 14.93
N ARG A 232 16.56 -8.23 14.46
CA ARG A 232 17.39 -7.22 15.12
C ARG A 232 16.82 -6.76 16.47
N LEU A 233 15.50 -6.60 16.57
CA LEU A 233 14.84 -6.27 17.84
C LEU A 233 14.99 -7.39 18.87
N MET A 234 15.04 -8.65 18.46
CA MET A 234 15.25 -9.80 19.34
C MET A 234 16.62 -9.75 20.03
N GLU A 235 17.66 -9.32 19.30
CA GLU A 235 19.01 -9.12 19.86
C GLU A 235 19.04 -7.97 20.88
N LEU A 236 18.22 -6.93 20.66
CA LEU A 236 18.16 -5.72 21.49
C LEU A 236 17.17 -5.85 22.67
N LEU A 237 16.19 -6.75 22.58
CA LEU A 237 15.16 -7.00 23.58
C LEU A 237 15.06 -8.50 23.89
N PRO A 238 16.07 -9.11 24.55
CA PRO A 238 16.07 -10.55 24.84
C PRO A 238 14.87 -11.00 25.69
N GLN A 239 14.32 -10.11 26.51
CA GLN A 239 13.13 -10.40 27.33
C GLN A 239 11.85 -10.61 26.49
N GLN A 240 11.88 -10.20 25.23
CA GLN A 240 10.77 -10.31 24.27
C GLN A 240 10.99 -11.45 23.26
N GLU A 241 12.02 -12.28 23.43
CA GLU A 241 12.42 -13.33 22.48
C GLU A 241 11.25 -14.24 22.07
N ASP A 242 10.54 -14.83 23.04
CA ASP A 242 9.44 -15.76 22.77
C ASP A 242 8.34 -15.11 21.91
N ILE A 243 7.95 -13.88 22.22
CA ILE A 243 6.89 -13.15 21.49
C ILE A 243 7.38 -12.78 20.08
N ILE A 244 8.64 -12.38 19.94
CA ILE A 244 9.22 -12.06 18.63
C ILE A 244 9.32 -13.32 17.76
N LEU A 245 9.63 -14.47 18.34
CA LEU A 245 9.64 -15.75 17.62
C LEU A 245 8.24 -16.11 17.09
N GLU A 246 7.18 -15.84 17.85
CA GLU A 246 5.80 -16.03 17.36
C GLU A 246 5.51 -15.16 16.12
N PHE A 247 5.95 -13.90 16.10
CA PHE A 247 5.84 -13.03 14.93
C PHE A 247 6.61 -13.55 13.72
N LEU A 248 7.84 -14.00 13.93
CA LEU A 248 8.68 -14.59 12.88
C LEU A 248 8.06 -15.86 12.29
N VAL A 249 7.39 -16.68 13.10
CA VAL A 249 6.66 -17.86 12.62
C VAL A 249 5.49 -17.46 11.72
N LEU A 250 4.69 -16.46 12.10
CA LEU A 250 3.59 -15.97 11.27
C LEU A 250 4.11 -15.43 9.92
N LEU A 251 5.16 -14.61 9.96
CA LEU A 251 5.81 -14.04 8.78
C LEU A 251 6.36 -15.12 7.84
N GLN A 252 7.08 -16.11 8.39
CA GLN A 252 7.62 -17.20 7.58
C GLN A 252 6.52 -18.06 6.94
N ARG A 253 5.42 -18.33 7.67
CA ARG A 253 4.28 -19.07 7.11
C ARG A 253 3.62 -18.31 5.97
N MET A 254 3.45 -16.99 6.11
CA MET A 254 2.95 -16.14 5.04
C MET A 254 3.87 -16.14 3.82
N GLN A 255 5.18 -15.97 4.02
CA GLN A 255 6.17 -15.99 2.93
C GLN A 255 6.10 -17.30 2.13
N LYS A 256 6.10 -18.45 2.82
CA LYS A 256 6.00 -19.78 2.18
C LYS A 256 4.69 -19.96 1.41
N GLY A 257 3.56 -19.53 2.00
CA GLY A 257 2.26 -19.63 1.33
C GLY A 257 2.19 -18.74 0.08
N ILE A 258 2.72 -17.51 0.12
CA ILE A 258 2.81 -16.64 -1.07
C ILE A 258 3.64 -17.32 -2.17
N HIS A 259 4.80 -17.88 -1.83
CA HIS A 259 5.62 -18.61 -2.82
C HIS A 259 4.91 -19.81 -3.46
N THR A 260 3.97 -20.42 -2.73
CA THR A 260 3.24 -21.60 -3.19
C THR A 260 2.06 -21.22 -4.08
N GLU A 261 1.26 -20.25 -3.65
CA GLU A 261 -0.01 -19.91 -4.30
C GLU A 261 0.11 -18.78 -5.33
N LEU A 262 1.11 -17.90 -5.17
CA LEU A 262 1.36 -16.74 -6.02
C LEU A 262 2.83 -16.72 -6.48
N PRO A 263 3.32 -17.78 -7.18
CA PRO A 263 4.73 -17.88 -7.57
C PRO A 263 5.18 -16.74 -8.49
N GLY A 264 4.27 -16.16 -9.28
CA GLY A 264 4.54 -15.00 -10.13
C GLY A 264 4.91 -13.73 -9.35
N ALA A 265 4.66 -13.69 -8.04
CA ALA A 265 5.09 -12.59 -7.19
C ALA A 265 6.61 -12.42 -7.16
N ILE A 266 7.40 -13.48 -7.34
CA ILE A 266 8.87 -13.38 -7.28
C ILE A 266 9.41 -12.61 -8.51
N THR A 267 8.86 -12.93 -9.67
CA THR A 267 9.30 -12.43 -10.98
C THR A 267 8.59 -11.13 -11.40
N PHE A 268 7.56 -10.70 -10.68
CA PHE A 268 6.90 -9.43 -10.93
C PHE A 268 7.87 -8.25 -10.76
N ILE A 269 7.94 -7.38 -11.78
CA ILE A 269 8.79 -6.18 -11.81
C ILE A 269 7.91 -4.98 -11.44
N ARG A 270 8.12 -4.42 -10.25
CA ARG A 270 7.38 -3.21 -9.82
C ARG A 270 7.86 -1.99 -10.60
N PRO A 271 6.95 -1.21 -11.22
CA PRO A 271 7.30 -0.02 -12.00
C PRO A 271 8.19 0.94 -11.20
N GLY A 272 9.40 1.19 -11.71
CA GLY A 272 10.38 2.11 -11.14
C GLY A 272 11.17 1.61 -9.93
N PHE A 273 10.68 0.61 -9.19
CA PHE A 273 11.35 0.10 -7.99
C PHE A 273 12.30 -1.07 -8.29
N ASP A 274 11.92 -1.95 -9.21
CA ASP A 274 12.69 -3.14 -9.55
C ASP A 274 13.37 -2.97 -10.92
N PRO A 275 14.57 -3.54 -11.14
CA PRO A 275 15.25 -3.45 -12.43
C PRO A 275 14.54 -4.29 -13.50
N GLY A 276 14.52 -3.78 -14.74
CA GLY A 276 13.97 -4.46 -15.92
C GLY A 276 12.72 -3.78 -16.49
N THR A 277 12.24 -4.29 -17.63
CA THR A 277 11.02 -3.79 -18.29
C THR A 277 9.80 -4.37 -17.59
N ASN A 278 8.94 -3.50 -17.06
CA ASN A 278 7.69 -3.93 -16.43
C ASN A 278 6.56 -4.07 -17.48
N PHE A 279 5.43 -4.65 -17.06
CA PHE A 279 4.30 -4.93 -17.95
C PHE A 279 3.61 -3.70 -18.56
N LEU A 280 3.85 -2.49 -18.03
CA LEU A 280 3.36 -1.22 -18.60
C LEU A 280 4.36 -0.60 -19.60
N GLU A 281 5.59 -1.09 -19.61
CA GLU A 281 6.70 -0.59 -20.45
C GLU A 281 7.10 -1.58 -21.55
N ALA A 282 6.56 -2.80 -21.52
CA ALA A 282 6.72 -3.75 -22.62
C ALA A 282 6.05 -3.13 -23.85
N GLU A 283 6.86 -2.67 -24.82
CA GLU A 283 6.38 -2.13 -26.09
C GLU A 283 5.45 -3.16 -26.75
N ASP A 284 4.28 -2.68 -27.17
CA ASP A 284 3.27 -3.31 -28.02
C ASP A 284 3.65 -4.71 -28.53
N ASP A 285 3.25 -5.75 -27.80
CA ASP A 285 2.96 -7.01 -28.47
C ASP A 285 1.83 -6.70 -29.47
N PRO A 286 1.95 -6.94 -30.78
CA PRO A 286 0.98 -6.46 -31.77
C PRO A 286 -0.44 -7.06 -31.64
N GLU A 287 -0.72 -7.84 -30.60
CA GLU A 287 -2.03 -8.44 -30.31
C GLU A 287 -3.02 -7.50 -29.59
N TRP A 288 -2.62 -6.25 -29.28
CA TRP A 288 -3.46 -5.28 -28.55
C TRP A 288 -4.22 -4.26 -29.43
N LEU A 289 -4.28 -4.45 -30.77
CA LEU A 289 -5.10 -3.65 -31.70
C LEU A 289 -6.09 -4.50 -32.51
#